data_AF-A0A3S8Z971-F1
#
_entry.id   AF-A0A3S8Z971-F1
#
_cell.length_a   1.000
_cell.length_b   1.000
_cell.length_c   1.000
_cell.angle_alpha   90.00
_cell.angle_beta   90.00
_cell.angle_gamma   90.00
#
_symmetry.space_group_name_H-M   'P 1'
#
loop_
_entity.id
_entity.type
_entity.pdbx_description
1 polymer ?
#
loop_
_entity_poly.entity_id
_entity_poly.type
_entity_poly.pdbx_seq_one_letter_code
_entity_poly.pdbx_strand_id
1 'polypeptide(L)'
;MSVPEYAARISRIAQRRSKAWAHMLDLWDGSDEFIVSVRDGSFGEAMREHFQEIGQESLAHGPLMSLDVYSRGSRRRTFEADREAFLADHDGLIGDQPHRADIEKMVELCRMESRAWAAGDHSAGRDARKEEFLHLDSGLEQRLVELFSENVTDAQSHVWRTLSRIFIATETGHQSSLNLAGQA
;
A
#
# COMPACT_ATOMS: atom_id res chain seq x y z
N MET A 1 -6.76 28.05 -4.97
CA MET A 1 -6.35 27.26 -3.81
C MET A 1 -5.40 28.11 -2.99
N SER A 2 -5.71 28.36 -1.73
CA SER A 2 -4.83 29.12 -0.82
C SER A 2 -3.60 28.27 -0.43
N VAL A 3 -2.52 28.91 0.05
CA VAL A 3 -1.34 28.18 0.55
C VAL A 3 -1.70 27.18 1.67
N PRO A 4 -2.57 27.53 2.65
CA PRO A 4 -3.04 26.57 3.66
C PRO A 4 -3.82 25.40 3.08
N GLU A 5 -4.70 25.63 2.10
CA GLU A 5 -5.45 24.55 1.42
C GLU A 5 -4.52 23.59 0.67
N TYR A 6 -3.49 24.14 0.02
CA TYR A 6 -2.49 23.34 -0.67
C TYR A 6 -1.68 22.48 0.31
N ALA A 7 -1.15 23.07 1.39
CA ALA A 7 -0.38 22.35 2.40
C ALA A 7 -1.21 21.25 3.08
N ALA A 8 -2.47 21.54 3.42
CA ALA A 8 -3.40 20.55 3.98
C ALA A 8 -3.64 19.38 3.01
N ARG A 9 -3.78 19.67 1.71
CA ARG A 9 -3.91 18.64 0.68
C ARG A 9 -2.65 17.76 0.60
N ILE A 10 -1.46 18.34 0.51
CA ILE A 10 -0.22 17.56 0.43
C ILE A 10 -0.03 16.69 1.69
N SER A 11 -0.27 17.26 2.87
CA SER A 11 -0.21 16.52 4.14
C SER A 11 -1.14 15.29 4.13
N ARG A 12 -2.37 15.45 3.62
CA ARG A 12 -3.33 14.33 3.49
C ARG A 12 -2.84 13.28 2.50
N ILE A 13 -2.32 13.68 1.34
CA ILE A 13 -1.80 12.73 0.33
C ILE A 13 -0.63 11.92 0.93
N ALA A 14 0.33 12.58 1.58
CA ALA A 14 1.45 11.92 2.23
C ALA A 14 0.99 10.94 3.33
N GLN A 15 -0.02 11.32 4.12
CA GLN A 15 -0.63 10.42 5.10
C GLN A 15 -1.25 9.18 4.44
N ARG A 16 -1.92 9.34 3.29
CA ARG A 16 -2.53 8.23 2.55
C ARG A 16 -1.47 7.30 1.95
N ARG A 17 -0.36 7.83 1.43
CA ARG A 17 0.78 7.01 0.99
C ARG A 17 1.38 6.23 2.15
N SER A 18 1.60 6.88 3.30
CA SER A 18 2.10 6.22 4.51
C SER A 18 1.22 5.03 4.92
N LYS A 19 -0.11 5.18 4.85
CA LYS A 19 -1.06 4.10 5.14
C LYS A 19 -0.96 2.94 4.15
N ALA A 20 -0.82 3.21 2.86
CA ALA A 20 -0.64 2.15 1.85
C ALA A 20 0.63 1.33 2.12
N TRP A 21 1.75 1.99 2.44
CA TRP A 21 2.98 1.32 2.86
C TRP A 21 2.81 0.54 4.17
N ALA A 22 2.10 1.11 5.16
CA ALA A 22 1.84 0.43 6.42
C ALA A 22 1.02 -0.85 6.22
N HIS A 23 0.07 -0.87 5.29
CA HIS A 23 -0.66 -2.09 4.96
C HIS A 23 0.20 -3.19 4.33
N MET A 24 1.32 -2.85 3.69
CA MET A 24 2.30 -3.87 3.28
C MET A 24 3.02 -4.46 4.48
N LEU A 25 3.33 -3.65 5.50
CA LEU A 25 3.88 -4.18 6.76
C LEU A 25 2.86 -5.06 7.48
N ASP A 26 1.60 -4.64 7.51
CA ASP A 26 0.50 -5.44 8.09
C ASP A 26 0.37 -6.81 7.39
N LEU A 27 0.58 -6.86 6.06
CA LEU A 27 0.64 -8.09 5.27
C LEU A 27 1.82 -8.97 5.69
N TRP A 28 3.01 -8.39 5.89
CA TRP A 28 4.26 -9.05 6.33
C TRP A 28 4.21 -9.57 7.76
N ASP A 29 3.45 -8.91 8.62
CA ASP A 29 3.27 -9.34 10.01
C ASP A 29 2.21 -10.44 10.11
N GLY A 30 1.37 -10.61 9.08
CA GLY A 30 0.30 -11.61 9.06
C GLY A 30 -0.65 -11.49 10.25
N SER A 31 -0.84 -10.26 10.75
CA SER A 31 -1.57 -9.99 11.98
C SER A 31 -3.06 -10.34 11.87
N ASP A 32 -3.65 -10.74 12.98
CA ASP A 32 -5.08 -11.03 13.06
C ASP A 32 -5.91 -9.79 12.70
N GLU A 33 -5.45 -8.60 13.08
CA GLU A 33 -6.05 -7.32 12.75
C GLU A 33 -6.07 -7.06 11.24
N PHE A 34 -4.98 -7.36 10.54
CA PHE A 34 -4.93 -7.25 9.08
C PHE A 34 -5.94 -8.20 8.43
N ILE A 35 -5.97 -9.45 8.86
CA ILE A 35 -6.89 -10.47 8.31
C ILE A 35 -8.35 -10.06 8.57
N VAL A 36 -8.65 -9.50 9.74
CA VAL A 36 -9.98 -8.92 10.03
C VAL A 36 -10.31 -7.79 9.06
N SER A 37 -9.37 -6.86 8.81
CA SER A 37 -9.59 -5.72 7.90
C SER A 37 -9.83 -6.16 6.45
N VAL A 38 -9.21 -7.26 6.02
CA VAL A 38 -9.44 -7.88 4.72
C VAL A 38 -10.80 -8.58 4.69
N ARG A 39 -11.21 -9.23 5.78
CA ARG A 39 -12.50 -9.94 5.88
C ARG A 39 -13.70 -9.00 5.93
N ASP A 40 -13.59 -7.89 6.64
CA ASP A 40 -14.68 -6.92 6.81
C ASP A 40 -14.76 -5.89 5.67
N GLY A 41 -13.71 -5.81 4.85
CA GLY A 41 -13.62 -4.97 3.66
C GLY A 41 -12.98 -3.60 3.89
N SER A 42 -12.63 -3.25 5.13
CA SER A 42 -12.03 -1.96 5.48
C SER A 42 -10.67 -1.74 4.81
N PHE A 43 -9.84 -2.78 4.63
CA PHE A 43 -8.61 -2.69 3.83
C PHE A 43 -8.92 -2.29 2.36
N GLY A 44 -9.94 -2.92 1.76
CA GLY A 44 -10.33 -2.61 0.38
C GLY A 44 -10.84 -1.18 0.22
N GLU A 45 -11.58 -0.66 1.20
CA GLU A 45 -12.00 0.75 1.25
C GLU A 45 -10.79 1.69 1.37
N ALA A 46 -9.85 1.40 2.26
CA ALA A 46 -8.64 2.19 2.42
C ALA A 46 -7.80 2.28 1.14
N MET A 47 -7.67 1.16 0.40
CA MET A 47 -6.96 1.15 -0.88
C MET A 47 -7.71 1.91 -1.98
N ARG A 48 -9.05 1.83 -2.04
CA ARG A 48 -9.83 2.67 -2.99
C ARG A 48 -9.59 4.16 -2.75
N GLU A 49 -9.64 4.60 -1.50
CA GLU A 49 -9.39 5.99 -1.14
C GLU A 49 -7.97 6.42 -1.56
N HIS A 50 -6.99 5.53 -1.39
CA HIS A 50 -5.62 5.78 -1.85
C HIS A 50 -5.57 5.97 -3.38
N PHE A 51 -6.10 5.02 -4.16
CA PHE A 51 -6.08 5.11 -5.63
C PHE A 51 -6.86 6.30 -6.18
N GLN A 52 -7.96 6.68 -5.53
CA GLN A 52 -8.73 7.87 -5.89
C GLN A 52 -7.94 9.15 -5.65
N GLU A 53 -7.21 9.25 -4.53
CA GLU A 53 -6.43 10.45 -4.23
C GLU A 53 -5.26 10.64 -5.22
N ILE A 54 -4.68 9.54 -5.74
CA ILE A 54 -3.61 9.60 -6.76
C ILE A 54 -4.14 9.60 -8.21
N GLY A 55 -5.46 9.48 -8.41
CA GLY A 55 -6.10 9.47 -9.74
C GLY A 55 -5.73 8.25 -10.60
N GLN A 56 -5.57 7.08 -9.98
CA GLN A 56 -5.17 5.82 -10.62
C GLN A 56 -6.14 4.66 -10.29
N GLU A 57 -7.43 4.96 -10.14
CA GLU A 57 -8.47 4.01 -9.73
C GLU A 57 -8.58 2.79 -10.66
N SER A 58 -8.29 2.99 -11.94
CA SER A 58 -8.34 1.93 -12.96
C SER A 58 -7.31 0.83 -12.73
N LEU A 59 -6.16 1.12 -12.11
CA LEU A 59 -5.08 0.17 -11.91
C LEU A 59 -5.46 -0.98 -10.95
N ALA A 60 -6.27 -0.68 -9.93
CA ALA A 60 -6.64 -1.64 -8.90
C ALA A 60 -8.10 -2.10 -8.97
N HIS A 61 -8.88 -1.63 -9.96
CA HIS A 61 -10.32 -1.90 -10.05
C HIS A 61 -10.64 -3.40 -10.00
N GLY A 62 -10.01 -4.20 -10.86
CA GLY A 62 -10.22 -5.65 -10.94
C GLY A 62 -9.90 -6.37 -9.62
N PRO A 63 -8.67 -6.23 -9.09
CA PRO A 63 -8.29 -6.82 -7.81
C PRO A 63 -9.18 -6.39 -6.63
N LEU A 64 -9.58 -5.12 -6.56
CA LEU A 64 -10.48 -4.63 -5.50
C LEU A 64 -11.89 -5.22 -5.60
N MET A 65 -12.41 -5.45 -6.82
CA MET A 65 -13.67 -6.20 -6.99
C MET A 65 -13.54 -7.65 -6.54
N SER A 66 -12.42 -8.31 -6.84
CA SER A 66 -12.15 -9.67 -6.35
C SER A 66 -12.09 -9.72 -4.81
N LEU A 67 -11.51 -8.69 -4.18
CA LEU A 67 -11.45 -8.56 -2.74
C LEU A 67 -12.85 -8.36 -2.10
N ASP A 68 -13.76 -7.63 -2.75
CA ASP A 68 -15.14 -7.49 -2.29
C ASP A 68 -15.87 -8.84 -2.25
N VAL A 69 -15.65 -9.68 -3.27
CA VAL A 69 -16.22 -11.03 -3.31
C VAL A 69 -15.71 -11.86 -2.15
N TYR A 70 -14.40 -11.79 -1.87
CA TYR A 70 -13.80 -12.46 -0.71
C TYR A 70 -14.42 -11.97 0.61
N SER A 71 -14.50 -10.65 0.80
CA SER A 71 -15.01 -9.99 2.01
C SER A 71 -16.48 -10.33 2.26
N ARG A 72 -17.34 -10.30 1.22
CA ARG A 72 -18.74 -10.71 1.34
C ARG A 72 -18.89 -12.20 1.65
N GLY A 73 -18.01 -13.02 1.08
CA GLY A 73 -17.96 -14.46 1.33
C GLY A 73 -17.47 -14.83 2.73
N SER A 74 -16.69 -13.96 3.39
CA SER A 74 -16.11 -14.21 4.72
C SER A 74 -17.18 -14.45 5.79
N ARG A 75 -18.38 -13.88 5.63
CA ARG A 75 -19.55 -14.10 6.51
C ARG A 75 -19.99 -15.56 6.61
N ARG A 76 -19.59 -16.41 5.67
CA ARG A 76 -19.90 -17.86 5.64
C ARG A 76 -18.75 -18.72 6.15
N ARG A 77 -17.62 -18.12 6.53
CA ARG A 77 -16.41 -18.80 7.00
C ARG A 77 -16.05 -18.30 8.39
N THR A 78 -15.46 -19.15 9.20
CA THR A 78 -14.91 -18.72 10.49
C THR A 78 -13.68 -17.84 10.28
N PHE A 79 -13.30 -17.07 11.29
CA PHE A 79 -12.06 -16.28 11.24
C PHE A 79 -10.85 -17.21 11.15
N GLU A 80 -10.84 -18.28 11.94
CA GLU A 80 -9.78 -19.28 12.02
C GLU A 80 -9.50 -19.91 10.66
N ALA A 81 -10.54 -20.26 9.89
CA ALA A 81 -10.36 -20.84 8.56
C ALA A 81 -9.70 -19.87 7.57
N ASP A 82 -10.04 -18.58 7.63
CA ASP A 82 -9.39 -17.57 6.78
C ASP A 82 -7.97 -17.27 7.24
N ARG A 83 -7.74 -17.27 8.56
CA ARG A 83 -6.40 -17.09 9.15
C ARG A 83 -5.46 -18.24 8.79
N GLU A 84 -5.90 -19.48 8.92
CA GLU A 84 -5.12 -20.66 8.53
C GLU A 84 -4.82 -20.64 7.03
N ALA A 85 -5.80 -20.32 6.18
CA ALA A 85 -5.60 -20.21 4.74
C ALA A 85 -4.65 -19.07 4.36
N PHE A 86 -4.65 -17.97 5.12
CA PHE A 86 -3.72 -16.87 4.92
C PHE A 86 -2.29 -17.27 5.34
N LEU A 87 -2.12 -17.83 6.53
CA LEU A 87 -0.80 -18.20 7.07
C LEU A 87 -0.16 -19.37 6.33
N ALA A 88 -0.94 -20.25 5.69
CA ALA A 88 -0.43 -21.37 4.91
C ALA A 88 0.49 -20.95 3.75
N ASP A 89 0.21 -19.81 3.11
CA ASP A 89 1.05 -19.24 2.06
C ASP A 89 2.09 -18.24 2.62
N HIS A 90 1.78 -17.57 3.73
CA HIS A 90 2.56 -16.44 4.27
C HIS A 90 4.06 -16.74 4.40
N ASP A 91 4.42 -17.81 5.10
CA ASP A 91 5.82 -18.11 5.39
C ASP A 91 6.62 -18.46 4.13
N GLY A 92 5.96 -19.09 3.13
CA GLY A 92 6.59 -19.45 1.87
C GLY A 92 6.74 -18.28 0.90
N LEU A 93 5.89 -17.25 1.01
CA LEU A 93 5.89 -16.09 0.12
C LEU A 93 6.73 -14.93 0.66
N ILE A 94 6.65 -14.66 1.97
CA ILE A 94 7.25 -13.46 2.59
C ILE A 94 7.77 -13.72 4.02
N GLY A 95 7.97 -14.98 4.42
CA GLY A 95 8.34 -15.34 5.79
C GLY A 95 9.70 -14.81 6.27
N ASP A 96 10.64 -14.55 5.34
CA ASP A 96 11.93 -13.88 5.61
C ASP A 96 11.83 -12.35 5.61
N GLN A 97 10.62 -11.83 5.41
CA GLN A 97 10.27 -10.43 5.44
C GLN A 97 11.11 -9.58 4.46
N PRO A 98 11.09 -9.92 3.16
CA PRO A 98 11.93 -9.26 2.17
C PRO A 98 11.56 -7.78 2.10
N HIS A 99 12.57 -6.92 1.96
CA HIS A 99 12.40 -5.46 1.88
C HIS A 99 11.71 -4.78 3.08
N ARG A 100 11.50 -5.46 4.22
CA ARG A 100 10.81 -4.87 5.38
C ARG A 100 11.39 -3.52 5.81
N ALA A 101 12.71 -3.43 5.95
CA ALA A 101 13.38 -2.19 6.34
C ALA A 101 13.17 -1.05 5.33
N ASP A 102 13.08 -1.38 4.04
CA ASP A 102 12.81 -0.40 2.99
C ASP A 102 11.37 0.12 3.06
N ILE A 103 10.41 -0.77 3.32
CA ILE A 103 8.99 -0.42 3.51
C ILE A 103 8.82 0.44 4.78
N GLU A 104 9.45 0.05 5.89
CA GLU A 104 9.45 0.83 7.15
C GLU A 104 9.99 2.25 6.93
N LYS A 105 11.07 2.37 6.16
CA LYS A 105 11.63 3.67 5.79
C LYS A 105 10.65 4.50 4.96
N MET A 106 9.96 3.91 3.97
CA MET A 106 8.94 4.61 3.20
C MET A 106 7.76 5.09 4.06
N VAL A 107 7.31 4.27 5.01
CA VAL A 107 6.27 4.66 5.97
C VAL A 107 6.69 5.90 6.74
N GLU A 108 7.93 5.94 7.26
CA GLU A 108 8.42 7.06 8.06
C GLU A 108 8.62 8.32 7.22
N LEU A 109 9.20 8.21 6.02
CA LEU A 109 9.38 9.36 5.12
C LEU A 109 8.03 10.02 4.79
N CYS A 110 7.00 9.23 4.47
CA CYS A 110 5.65 9.75 4.24
C CYS A 110 5.03 10.41 5.49
N ARG A 111 5.32 9.90 6.70
CA ARG A 111 4.88 10.53 7.96
C ARG A 111 5.63 11.83 8.22
N MET A 112 6.92 11.88 7.94
CA MET A 112 7.73 13.09 8.04
C MET A 112 7.20 14.18 7.10
N GLU A 113 6.97 13.85 5.83
CA GLU A 113 6.36 14.78 4.86
C GLU A 113 5.00 15.28 5.37
N SER A 114 4.10 14.36 5.75
CA SER A 114 2.76 14.72 6.21
C SER A 114 2.77 15.68 7.40
N ARG A 115 3.63 15.42 8.40
CA ARG A 115 3.80 16.27 9.59
C ARG A 115 4.37 17.64 9.24
N ALA A 116 5.39 17.70 8.37
CA ALA A 116 6.03 18.95 7.97
C ALA A 116 5.05 19.88 7.24
N TRP A 117 4.28 19.35 6.29
CA TRP A 117 3.24 20.12 5.59
C TRP A 117 2.13 20.59 6.53
N ALA A 118 1.68 19.76 7.47
CA ALA A 118 0.67 20.15 8.46
C ALA A 118 1.17 21.27 9.39
N ALA A 119 2.47 21.31 9.68
CA ALA A 119 3.10 22.33 10.51
C ALA A 119 3.48 23.62 9.74
N GLY A 120 3.33 23.64 8.41
CA GLY A 120 3.76 24.75 7.55
C GLY A 120 5.27 24.78 7.26
N ASP A 121 6.03 23.75 7.65
CA ASP A 121 7.43 23.59 7.30
C ASP A 121 7.56 22.98 5.90
N HIS A 122 7.38 23.83 4.89
CA HIS A 122 7.42 23.39 3.49
C HIS A 122 8.82 22.93 3.04
N SER A 123 9.90 23.35 3.73
CA SER A 123 11.25 22.90 3.37
C SER A 123 11.43 21.44 3.76
N ALA A 124 11.17 21.11 5.03
CA ALA A 124 11.25 19.74 5.51
C ALA A 124 10.29 18.82 4.75
N GLY A 125 9.10 19.31 4.38
CA GLY A 125 8.15 18.55 3.56
C GLY A 125 8.68 18.20 2.17
N ARG A 126 9.39 19.12 1.51
CA ARG A 126 10.03 18.87 0.20
C ARG A 126 11.24 17.94 0.33
N ASP A 127 12.03 18.11 1.38
CA ASP A 127 13.22 17.27 1.62
C ASP A 127 12.80 15.80 1.86
N ALA A 128 11.79 15.57 2.69
CA ALA A 128 11.21 14.23 2.89
C ALA A 128 10.69 13.63 1.57
N ARG A 129 9.94 14.40 0.77
CA ARG A 129 9.45 13.93 -0.53
C ARG A 129 10.57 13.57 -1.51
N LYS A 130 11.66 14.33 -1.49
CA LYS A 130 12.84 14.04 -2.30
C LYS A 130 13.52 12.75 -1.84
N GLU A 131 13.62 12.52 -0.54
CA GLU A 131 14.15 11.27 0.00
C GLU A 131 13.27 10.07 -0.32
N GLU A 132 11.93 10.22 -0.29
CA GLU A 132 11.00 9.19 -0.80
C GLU A 132 11.34 8.80 -2.23
N PHE A 133 11.50 9.81 -3.10
CA PHE A 133 11.81 9.59 -4.51
C PHE A 133 13.13 8.86 -4.70
N LEU A 134 14.21 9.32 -4.04
CA LEU A 134 15.53 8.69 -4.13
C LEU A 134 15.52 7.25 -3.61
N HIS A 135 14.72 6.97 -2.57
CA HIS A 135 14.59 5.62 -2.05
C HIS A 135 13.85 4.69 -3.02
N LEU A 136 12.81 5.18 -3.69
CA LEU A 136 12.12 4.43 -4.74
C LEU A 136 13.01 4.20 -5.97
N ASP A 137 13.73 5.24 -6.42
CA ASP A 137 14.64 5.21 -7.56
C ASP A 137 15.86 4.29 -7.34
N SER A 138 16.11 3.85 -6.10
CA SER A 138 17.07 2.77 -5.78
C SER A 138 16.62 1.37 -6.26
N GLY A 139 15.47 1.29 -6.93
CA GLY A 139 14.89 0.07 -7.49
C GLY A 139 13.98 -0.69 -6.52
N LEU A 140 13.58 -0.09 -5.39
CA LEU A 140 12.66 -0.72 -4.45
C LEU A 140 11.35 -1.11 -5.14
N GLU A 141 10.80 -0.20 -5.93
CA GLU A 141 9.53 -0.40 -6.63
C GLU A 141 9.59 -1.62 -7.56
N GLN A 142 10.64 -1.74 -8.36
CA GLN A 142 10.83 -2.87 -9.27
C GLN A 142 10.92 -4.20 -8.49
N ARG A 143 11.69 -4.23 -7.40
CA ARG A 143 11.83 -5.43 -6.57
C ARG A 143 10.51 -5.84 -5.92
N LEU A 144 9.70 -4.88 -5.47
CA LEU A 144 8.37 -5.15 -4.93
C LEU A 144 7.42 -5.68 -6.00
N VAL A 145 7.43 -5.10 -7.21
CA VAL A 145 6.62 -5.61 -8.34
C VAL A 145 7.03 -7.04 -8.71
N GLU A 146 8.33 -7.33 -8.76
CA GLU A 146 8.85 -8.68 -9.01
C GLU A 146 8.38 -9.66 -7.94
N LEU A 147 8.61 -9.34 -6.65
CA LEU A 147 8.16 -10.15 -5.52
C LEU A 147 6.65 -10.43 -5.55
N PHE A 148 5.83 -9.40 -5.73
CA PHE A 148 4.38 -9.59 -5.76
C PHE A 148 3.92 -10.37 -6.99
N SER A 149 4.64 -10.27 -8.12
CA SER A 149 4.33 -11.06 -9.32
C SER A 149 4.63 -12.54 -9.12
N GLU A 150 5.72 -12.87 -8.42
CA GLU A 150 6.03 -14.21 -7.94
C GLU A 150 4.93 -14.70 -7.00
N ASN A 151 4.54 -13.89 -6.01
CA ASN A 151 3.44 -14.23 -5.08
C ASN A 151 2.11 -14.50 -5.80
N VAL A 152 1.78 -13.77 -6.88
CA VAL A 152 0.58 -14.04 -7.69
C VAL A 152 0.64 -15.43 -8.34
N THR A 153 1.83 -15.89 -8.69
CA THR A 153 2.07 -17.17 -9.37
C THR A 153 2.08 -18.33 -8.37
N ASP A 154 2.75 -18.15 -7.23
CA ASP A 154 3.07 -19.23 -6.31
C ASP A 154 2.03 -19.42 -5.19
N ALA A 155 1.31 -18.35 -4.82
CA ALA A 155 0.29 -18.43 -3.78
C ALA A 155 -0.80 -19.46 -4.13
N GLN A 156 -1.15 -20.32 -3.17
CA GLN A 156 -2.25 -21.27 -3.33
C GLN A 156 -3.61 -20.58 -3.11
N SER A 157 -3.64 -19.61 -2.21
CA SER A 157 -4.83 -18.88 -1.81
C SER A 157 -5.17 -17.75 -2.78
N HIS A 158 -6.44 -17.69 -3.16
CA HIS A 158 -6.94 -16.61 -4.01
C HIS A 158 -6.81 -15.22 -3.35
N VAL A 159 -6.93 -15.13 -2.01
CA VAL A 159 -6.80 -13.84 -1.33
C VAL A 159 -5.37 -13.30 -1.45
N TRP A 160 -4.34 -14.15 -1.33
CA TRP A 160 -2.94 -13.76 -1.54
C TRP A 160 -2.71 -13.22 -2.95
N ARG A 161 -3.14 -13.95 -3.99
CA ARG A 161 -3.04 -13.46 -5.38
C ARG A 161 -3.75 -12.12 -5.57
N THR A 162 -4.86 -11.91 -4.87
CA THR A 162 -5.62 -10.66 -4.94
C THR A 162 -4.89 -9.52 -4.24
N LEU A 163 -4.38 -9.73 -3.03
CA LEU A 163 -3.60 -8.75 -2.27
C LEU A 163 -2.32 -8.37 -3.01
N SER A 164 -1.57 -9.34 -3.54
CA SER A 164 -0.37 -9.08 -4.36
C SER A 164 -0.68 -8.22 -5.59
N ARG A 165 -1.79 -8.47 -6.30
CA ARG A 165 -2.21 -7.61 -7.43
C ARG A 165 -2.56 -6.18 -7.02
N ILE A 166 -3.14 -5.99 -5.83
CA ILE A 166 -3.42 -4.65 -5.28
C ILE A 166 -2.11 -3.91 -5.01
N PHE A 167 -1.12 -4.58 -4.44
CA PHE A 167 0.18 -3.97 -4.17
C PHE A 167 1.00 -3.71 -5.45
N ILE A 168 0.96 -4.60 -6.45
CA ILE A 168 1.52 -4.31 -7.79
C ILE A 168 0.92 -3.03 -8.38
N ALA A 169 -0.42 -2.88 -8.30
CA ALA A 169 -1.10 -1.68 -8.80
C ALA A 169 -0.70 -0.42 -8.03
N THR A 170 -0.43 -0.54 -6.73
CA THR A 170 0.01 0.57 -5.87
C THR A 170 1.37 1.08 -6.33
N GLU A 171 2.32 0.16 -6.53
CA GLU A 171 3.65 0.49 -7.02
C GLU A 171 3.60 1.09 -8.43
N THR A 172 2.88 0.47 -9.36
CA THR A 172 2.70 1.02 -10.72
C THR A 172 2.05 2.41 -10.72
N GLY A 173 1.12 2.65 -9.78
CA GLY A 173 0.50 3.96 -9.55
C GLY A 173 1.50 5.00 -9.05
N HIS A 174 2.42 4.61 -8.14
CA HIS A 174 3.51 5.47 -7.68
C HIS A 174 4.37 5.94 -8.86
N GLN A 175 4.81 5.03 -9.74
CA GLN A 175 5.55 5.33 -10.98
C GLN A 175 4.87 6.42 -11.84
N SER A 176 3.57 6.24 -12.08
CA SER A 176 2.78 7.16 -12.91
C SER A 176 2.65 8.54 -12.28
N SER A 177 2.49 8.60 -10.95
CA SER A 177 2.37 9.86 -10.20
C SER A 177 3.69 10.65 -10.13
N LEU A 178 4.83 9.96 -10.08
CA LEU A 178 6.16 10.58 -10.04
C LEU A 178 6.53 11.24 -11.37
N ASN A 179 6.18 10.59 -12.49
CA ASN A 179 6.39 11.15 -13.83
C ASN A 179 5.60 12.46 -14.08
N LEU A 180 4.47 12.64 -13.41
CA LEU A 180 3.68 13.88 -13.46
C LEU A 180 4.27 14.99 -12.58
N ALA A 181 4.89 14.65 -11.44
CA ALA A 181 5.51 15.61 -10.53
C ALA A 181 6.85 16.15 -11.04
N GLY A 182 7.58 15.38 -11.86
CA GLY A 182 8.84 15.82 -12.49
C GLY A 182 8.69 16.83 -13.64
N GLN A 183 7.46 17.16 -14.03
CA GLN A 183 7.14 18.10 -15.13
C GLN A 183 6.53 19.43 -14.64
N ALA A 184 6.36 19.61 -13.33
CA ALA A 184 5.78 20.79 -12.69
C ALA A 184 6.85 21.61 -11.94
#